data_AF-A0A7V9I0C4-F1
#
_entry.id   AF-A0A7V9I0C4-F1
#
_cell.length_a   1.000
_cell.length_b   1.000
_cell.length_c   1.000
_cell.angle_alpha   90.00
_cell.angle_beta   90.00
_cell.angle_gamma   90.00
#
_symmetry.space_group_name_H-M   'P 1'
#
loop_
_entity.id
_entity.type
_entity.pdbx_description
1 polymer ?
#
loop_
_entity_poly.entity_id
_entity_poly.type
_entity_poly.pdbx_seq_one_letter_code
_entity_poly.pdbx_strand_id
1 'polypeptide(L)'
;MTVRSSFSRASIHIIAAVAFSTAICAAPVGAQERFTAQAVNMSNVGRSGAVGTVDIIIERYSTESERNRFLAALTERGNDGLLEAFQKAPSIGKVGPTGQVGLDIRYAHEMPGEDGGRQIVIASDRRMSFLEAANRPRTVDYPFTVVQLKLDNDGKGEGKASLLTRIEVDKDHNALVLENFASRPVDLMGVRSMGGTPKGRPQP
;
A
#
# COMPACT_ATOMS: atom_id res chain seq x y z
N MET A 1 -30.70 62.40 61.06
CA MET A 1 -31.42 61.18 60.64
C MET A 1 -31.00 60.86 59.21
N THR A 2 -30.55 59.64 59.00
CA THR A 2 -29.58 59.16 58.00
C THR A 2 -30.17 58.87 56.61
N VAL A 3 -29.52 59.29 55.51
CA VAL A 3 -29.68 58.72 54.15
C VAL A 3 -28.32 58.79 53.43
N ARG A 4 -27.49 57.74 53.53
CA ARG A 4 -27.25 56.65 52.55
C ARG A 4 -26.65 57.09 51.21
N SER A 5 -25.33 56.90 51.12
CA SER A 5 -24.50 56.91 49.93
C SER A 5 -24.80 55.71 49.01
N SER A 6 -24.74 55.93 47.70
CA SER A 6 -24.73 54.88 46.68
C SER A 6 -23.55 55.13 45.73
N PHE A 7 -22.52 54.30 45.82
CA PHE A 7 -21.42 54.25 44.86
C PHE A 7 -21.77 53.23 43.78
N SER A 8 -21.89 53.69 42.53
CA SER A 8 -22.09 52.83 41.36
C SER A 8 -20.78 52.13 40.98
N ARG A 9 -20.81 50.81 40.84
CA ARG A 9 -19.70 49.97 40.38
C ARG A 9 -19.78 49.83 38.86
N ALA A 10 -18.82 50.39 38.13
CA ALA A 10 -18.63 50.12 36.71
C ALA A 10 -17.75 48.86 36.55
N SER A 11 -18.34 47.78 36.04
CA SER A 11 -17.62 46.56 35.68
C SER A 11 -17.15 46.65 34.23
N ILE A 12 -15.83 46.63 34.02
CA ILE A 12 -15.20 46.53 32.69
C ILE A 12 -15.01 45.04 32.38
N HIS A 13 -15.67 44.55 31.34
CA HIS A 13 -15.45 43.19 30.83
C HIS A 13 -14.32 43.20 29.78
N ILE A 14 -13.21 42.52 30.11
CA ILE A 14 -12.15 42.19 29.16
C ILE A 14 -12.60 40.95 28.39
N ILE A 15 -12.85 41.09 27.08
CA ILE A 15 -13.09 39.96 26.17
C ILE A 15 -11.72 39.47 25.68
N ALA A 16 -11.28 38.33 26.21
CA ALA A 16 -10.10 37.62 25.73
C ALA A 16 -10.46 36.80 24.49
N ALA A 17 -9.94 37.18 23.32
CA ALA A 17 -10.05 36.40 22.10
C ALA A 17 -9.05 35.23 22.15
N VAL A 18 -9.57 34.01 22.31
CA VAL A 18 -8.77 32.77 22.22
C VAL A 18 -8.59 32.43 20.74
N ALA A 19 -7.37 32.63 20.24
CA ALA A 19 -6.97 32.17 18.91
C ALA A 19 -6.82 30.64 18.94
N PHE A 20 -7.71 29.94 18.24
CA PHE A 20 -7.65 28.49 18.06
C PHE A 20 -6.61 28.19 16.96
N SER A 21 -5.36 27.97 17.34
CA SER A 21 -4.35 27.43 16.42
C SER A 21 -4.71 25.97 16.13
N THR A 22 -5.29 25.71 14.96
CA THR A 22 -5.39 24.36 14.41
C THR A 22 -3.99 23.87 14.06
N ALA A 23 -3.37 23.12 14.98
CA ALA A 23 -2.22 22.30 14.64
C ALA A 23 -2.68 21.22 13.65
N ILE A 24 -2.28 21.36 12.39
CA ILE A 24 -2.35 20.28 11.42
C ILE A 24 -1.29 19.27 11.88
N CYS A 25 -1.72 18.25 12.63
CA CYS A 25 -0.91 17.05 12.84
C CYS A 25 -0.72 16.39 11.46
N ALA A 26 0.40 16.68 10.80
CA ALA A 26 0.88 15.81 9.74
C ALA A 26 1.15 14.45 10.39
N ALA A 27 0.28 13.46 10.11
CA ALA A 27 0.54 12.08 10.48
C ALA A 27 1.93 11.69 9.95
N PRO A 28 2.73 10.94 10.71
CA PRO A 28 4.03 10.49 10.23
C PRO A 28 3.81 9.82 8.87
N VAL A 29 4.48 10.34 7.83
CA VAL A 29 4.62 9.62 6.56
C VAL A 29 5.07 8.22 6.95
N GLY A 30 4.20 7.23 6.69
CA GLY A 30 4.47 5.84 7.08
C GLY A 30 5.88 5.48 6.67
N ALA A 31 6.66 4.96 7.62
CA ALA A 31 8.08 4.73 7.42
C ALA A 31 8.31 3.93 6.13
N GLN A 32 9.34 4.31 5.38
CA GLN A 32 9.76 3.56 4.21
C GLN A 32 9.97 2.09 4.60
N GLU A 33 9.36 1.19 3.84
CA GLU A 33 9.48 -0.25 4.04
C GLU A 33 10.17 -0.89 2.84
N ARG A 34 11.09 -1.82 3.10
CA ARG A 34 11.76 -2.58 2.06
C ARG A 34 11.55 -4.07 2.30
N PHE A 35 11.21 -4.80 1.25
CA PHE A 35 11.10 -6.25 1.26
C PHE A 35 12.03 -6.85 0.20
N THR A 36 12.50 -8.05 0.48
CA THR A 36 13.19 -8.89 -0.49
C THR A 36 12.58 -10.28 -0.48
N ALA A 37 12.50 -10.93 -1.64
CA ALA A 37 11.95 -12.27 -1.78
C ALA A 37 12.54 -13.01 -2.99
N GLN A 38 12.52 -14.34 -2.94
CA GLN A 38 12.87 -15.18 -4.08
C GLN A 38 11.62 -15.42 -4.93
N ALA A 39 11.61 -14.92 -6.17
CA ALA A 39 10.56 -15.20 -7.13
C ALA A 39 10.78 -16.59 -7.76
N VAL A 40 9.76 -17.43 -7.69
CA VAL A 40 9.79 -18.81 -8.16
C VAL A 40 8.55 -19.10 -9.00
N ASN A 41 8.74 -19.62 -10.22
CA ASN A 41 7.63 -20.05 -11.05
C ASN A 41 7.40 -21.56 -10.86
N MET A 42 6.26 -21.91 -10.27
CA MET A 42 5.82 -23.29 -10.03
C MET A 42 4.88 -23.82 -11.13
N SER A 43 4.66 -23.07 -12.21
CA SER A 43 3.85 -23.51 -13.33
C SER A 43 4.48 -24.72 -14.02
N ASN A 44 3.64 -25.67 -14.41
CA ASN A 44 4.01 -26.86 -15.20
C ASN A 44 4.18 -26.59 -16.70
N VAL A 45 3.94 -25.35 -17.15
CA VAL A 45 4.11 -24.89 -18.53
C VAL A 45 5.10 -23.73 -18.53
N GLY A 46 6.23 -23.86 -19.22
CA GLY A 46 7.35 -22.89 -19.17
C GLY A 46 8.55 -23.41 -18.38
N ARG A 47 9.55 -22.55 -18.09
CA ARG A 47 10.70 -22.93 -17.26
C ARG A 47 10.32 -22.82 -15.78
N SER A 48 9.96 -23.95 -15.17
CA SER A 48 9.75 -24.05 -13.73
C SER A 48 11.08 -23.85 -12.99
N GLY A 49 11.04 -23.19 -11.83
CA GLY A 49 12.21 -22.93 -10.99
C GLY A 49 12.38 -21.47 -10.59
N ALA A 50 13.49 -21.18 -9.91
CA ALA A 50 13.82 -19.83 -9.45
C ALA A 50 13.95 -18.87 -10.64
N VAL A 51 13.18 -17.78 -10.60
CA VAL A 51 13.20 -16.69 -11.59
C VAL A 51 14.26 -15.66 -11.20
N GLY A 52 14.39 -15.38 -9.89
CA GLY A 52 15.44 -14.55 -9.29
C GLY A 52 14.95 -13.79 -8.06
N THR A 53 15.75 -12.86 -7.53
CA THR A 53 15.40 -12.08 -6.34
C THR A 53 14.67 -10.80 -6.73
N VAL A 54 13.61 -10.46 -5.98
CA VAL A 54 12.80 -9.26 -6.15
C VAL A 54 12.98 -8.36 -4.93
N ASP A 55 13.22 -7.08 -5.19
CA ASP A 55 13.19 -6.02 -4.19
C ASP A 55 11.89 -5.22 -4.34
N ILE A 56 11.29 -4.91 -3.19
CA ILE A 56 10.09 -4.10 -3.08
C ILE A 56 10.40 -2.97 -2.10
N ILE A 57 10.23 -1.73 -2.50
CA ILE A 57 10.46 -0.55 -1.68
C ILE A 57 9.17 0.26 -1.68
N ILE A 58 8.50 0.34 -0.55
CA ILE A 58 7.31 1.17 -0.34
C ILE A 58 7.80 2.43 0.38
N GLU A 59 7.74 3.58 -0.27
CA GLU A 59 8.11 4.86 0.35
C GLU A 59 6.98 5.38 1.25
N ARG A 60 5.73 5.10 0.87
CA ARG A 60 4.54 5.36 1.69
C ARG A 60 3.39 4.47 1.25
N TYR A 61 2.43 4.24 2.14
CA TYR A 61 1.15 3.63 1.79
C TYR A 61 0.19 4.64 1.13
N SER A 62 -0.75 4.12 0.34
CA SER A 62 -1.82 4.89 -0.26
C SER A 62 -2.76 5.45 0.81
N THR A 63 -3.02 6.74 0.73
CA THR A 63 -4.03 7.42 1.57
C THR A 63 -5.43 6.91 1.25
N GLU A 64 -6.36 7.05 2.18
CA GLU A 64 -7.75 6.62 1.97
C GLU A 64 -8.39 7.29 0.74
N SER A 65 -8.12 8.58 0.51
CA SER A 65 -8.62 9.30 -0.68
C SER A 65 -8.07 8.71 -1.98
N GLU A 66 -6.79 8.33 -2.01
CA GLU A 66 -6.19 7.65 -3.16
C GLU A 66 -6.83 6.28 -3.38
N ARG A 67 -7.01 5.49 -2.32
CA ARG A 67 -7.67 4.17 -2.41
C ARG A 67 -9.09 4.29 -2.96
N ASN A 68 -9.90 5.18 -2.39
CA ASN A 68 -11.28 5.39 -2.83
C ASN A 68 -11.34 5.83 -4.31
N ARG A 69 -10.39 6.67 -4.76
CA ARG A 69 -10.29 7.06 -6.17
C ARG A 69 -10.00 5.88 -7.08
N PHE A 70 -9.06 5.01 -6.72
CA PHE A 70 -8.73 3.84 -7.52
C PHE A 70 -9.87 2.82 -7.55
N LEU A 71 -10.54 2.62 -6.42
CA LEU A 71 -11.71 1.74 -6.30
C LEU A 71 -12.89 2.26 -7.14
N ALA A 72 -13.15 3.57 -7.09
CA ALA A 72 -14.16 4.20 -7.94
C ALA A 72 -13.81 4.03 -9.43
N ALA A 73 -12.56 4.29 -9.82
CA ALA A 73 -12.11 4.13 -11.20
C ALA A 73 -12.27 2.69 -11.71
N LEU A 74 -11.93 1.70 -10.89
CA LEU A 74 -12.13 0.29 -11.19
C LEU A 74 -13.62 -0.08 -11.30
N THR A 75 -14.46 0.44 -10.40
CA THR A 75 -15.90 0.13 -10.38
C THR A 75 -16.64 0.77 -11.55
N GLU A 76 -16.30 2.02 -11.90
CA GLU A 76 -16.99 2.81 -12.93
C GLU A 76 -16.53 2.45 -14.35
N ARG A 77 -15.23 2.20 -14.54
CA ARG A 77 -14.61 2.08 -15.87
C ARG A 77 -13.74 0.83 -16.01
N GLY A 78 -13.79 -0.08 -15.04
CA GLY A 78 -13.02 -1.33 -15.08
C GLY A 78 -11.51 -1.09 -15.06
N ASN A 79 -10.78 -2.03 -15.67
CA ASN A 79 -9.33 -2.02 -15.71
C ASN A 79 -8.74 -0.79 -16.42
N ASP A 80 -9.40 -0.30 -17.48
CA ASP A 80 -8.91 0.87 -18.23
C ASP A 80 -8.97 2.14 -17.37
N GLY A 81 -10.06 2.33 -16.62
CA GLY A 81 -10.19 3.43 -15.68
C GLY A 81 -9.15 3.38 -14.56
N LEU A 82 -8.91 2.19 -14.02
CA LEU A 82 -7.87 1.98 -13.01
C LEU A 82 -6.47 2.28 -13.58
N LEU A 83 -6.20 1.90 -14.84
CA LEU A 83 -4.94 2.19 -15.50
C LEU A 83 -4.72 3.69 -15.65
N GLU A 84 -5.72 4.39 -16.19
CA GLU A 84 -5.66 5.84 -16.33
C GLU A 84 -5.42 6.51 -14.96
N ALA A 85 -6.07 6.02 -13.89
CA ALA A 85 -5.90 6.54 -12.55
C ALA A 85 -4.49 6.28 -11.99
N PHE A 86 -3.95 5.09 -12.19
CA PHE A 86 -2.58 4.74 -11.79
C PHE A 86 -1.51 5.53 -12.56
N GLN A 87 -1.68 5.72 -13.87
CA GLN A 87 -0.75 6.51 -14.69
C GLN A 87 -0.70 7.98 -14.28
N LYS A 88 -1.79 8.52 -13.74
CA LYS A 88 -1.88 9.88 -13.19
C LYS A 88 -1.40 9.99 -11.74
N ALA A 89 -1.26 8.87 -11.03
CA ALA A 89 -0.82 8.86 -9.65
C ALA A 89 0.71 8.98 -9.55
N PRO A 90 1.23 9.69 -8.54
CA PRO A 90 2.67 9.71 -8.30
C PRO A 90 3.18 8.31 -7.94
N SER A 91 4.46 8.07 -8.18
CA SER A 91 5.12 6.88 -7.65
C SER A 91 5.19 6.98 -6.13
N ILE A 92 4.92 5.87 -5.44
CA ILE A 92 4.99 5.73 -3.98
C ILE A 92 5.97 4.64 -3.56
N GLY A 93 6.82 4.20 -4.49
CA GLY A 93 7.76 3.11 -4.27
C GLY A 93 8.21 2.46 -5.57
N LYS A 94 9.01 1.40 -5.43
CA LYS A 94 9.57 0.63 -6.53
C LYS A 94 9.45 -0.87 -6.31
N VAL A 95 9.20 -1.62 -7.37
CA VAL A 95 9.20 -3.09 -7.34
C VAL A 95 9.93 -3.64 -8.57
N GLY A 96 10.89 -4.54 -8.38
CA GLY A 96 11.68 -5.06 -9.49
C GLY A 96 12.78 -6.02 -9.09
N PRO A 97 13.56 -6.52 -10.06
CA PRO A 97 14.71 -7.37 -9.79
C PRO A 97 15.72 -6.64 -8.91
N THR A 98 16.30 -7.36 -7.94
CA THR A 98 17.33 -6.81 -7.05
C THR A 98 18.49 -6.23 -7.87
N GLY A 99 18.86 -4.98 -7.58
CA GLY A 99 19.96 -4.29 -8.27
C GLY A 99 19.61 -3.70 -9.65
N GLN A 100 18.34 -3.75 -10.08
CA GLN A 100 17.88 -3.14 -11.33
C GLN A 100 16.85 -2.04 -11.08
N VAL A 101 16.59 -1.23 -12.11
CA VAL A 101 15.52 -0.22 -12.07
C VAL A 101 14.17 -0.94 -12.08
N GLY A 102 13.44 -0.84 -10.96
CA GLY A 102 12.11 -1.40 -10.81
C GLY A 102 11.00 -0.53 -11.41
N LEU A 103 9.81 -1.11 -11.47
CA LEU A 103 8.56 -0.44 -11.82
C LEU A 103 8.12 0.51 -10.70
N ASP A 104 7.40 1.57 -11.07
CA ASP A 104 6.75 2.44 -10.09
C ASP A 104 5.59 1.72 -9.40
N ILE A 105 5.57 1.78 -8.08
CA ILE A 105 4.40 1.43 -7.29
C ILE A 105 3.44 2.62 -7.33
N ARG A 106 2.18 2.38 -7.68
CA ARG A 106 1.11 3.39 -7.70
C ARG A 106 0.12 3.22 -6.56
N TYR A 107 0.01 2.00 -6.05
CA TYR A 107 -0.86 1.62 -4.95
C TYR A 107 -0.12 0.71 -3.98
N ALA A 108 -0.26 0.98 -2.68
CA ALA A 108 0.23 0.15 -1.61
C ALA A 108 -0.74 0.25 -0.44
N HIS A 109 -1.26 -0.88 0.04
CA HIS A 109 -2.16 -0.90 1.17
C HIS A 109 -1.83 -2.05 2.13
N GLU A 110 -1.74 -1.72 3.41
CA GLU A 110 -1.59 -2.69 4.49
C GLU A 110 -2.95 -2.95 5.12
N MET A 111 -3.23 -4.22 5.39
CA MET A 111 -4.42 -4.72 6.07
C MET A 111 -3.99 -5.70 7.16
N PRO A 112 -4.78 -5.86 8.23
CA PRO A 112 -4.57 -6.92 9.21
C PRO A 112 -4.52 -8.29 8.51
N GLY A 113 -3.54 -9.11 8.89
CA GLY A 113 -3.41 -10.50 8.45
C GLY A 113 -3.92 -11.47 9.50
N GLU A 114 -3.78 -12.76 9.22
CA GLU A 114 -4.04 -13.83 10.19
C GLU A 114 -3.05 -13.76 11.37
N ASP A 115 -3.48 -14.23 12.55
CA ASP A 115 -2.65 -14.37 13.77
C ASP A 115 -1.85 -13.13 14.19
N GLY A 116 -2.41 -11.94 13.95
CA GLY A 116 -1.79 -10.65 14.28
C GLY A 116 -0.71 -10.18 13.28
N GLY A 117 -0.46 -10.96 12.23
CA GLY A 117 0.37 -10.57 11.11
C GLY A 117 -0.28 -9.48 10.26
N ARG A 118 0.28 -9.25 9.07
CA ARG A 118 -0.22 -8.24 8.14
C ARG A 118 -0.16 -8.70 6.69
N GLN A 119 -1.11 -8.20 5.91
CA GLN A 119 -1.16 -8.38 4.47
C GLN A 119 -0.89 -7.05 3.79
N ILE A 120 -0.01 -7.06 2.79
CA ILE A 120 0.33 -5.87 2.01
C ILE A 120 0.00 -6.14 0.55
N VAL A 121 -0.79 -5.28 -0.06
CA VAL A 121 -1.10 -5.34 -1.49
C VAL A 121 -0.50 -4.14 -2.20
N ILE A 122 0.18 -4.41 -3.31
CA ILE A 122 0.97 -3.45 -4.08
C ILE A 122 0.57 -3.57 -5.53
N ALA A 123 0.40 -2.46 -6.23
CA ALA A 123 0.15 -2.47 -7.67
C ALA A 123 0.97 -1.41 -8.43
N SER A 124 1.37 -1.77 -9.65
CA SER A 124 2.02 -0.88 -10.63
C SER A 124 1.18 -0.74 -11.90
N ASP A 125 1.35 0.37 -12.62
CA ASP A 125 0.71 0.68 -13.92
C ASP A 125 1.34 -0.03 -15.13
N ARG A 126 2.32 -0.90 -14.87
CA ARG A 126 3.08 -1.63 -15.90
C ARG A 126 3.26 -3.09 -15.51
N ARG A 127 3.40 -3.93 -16.53
CA ARG A 127 3.83 -5.33 -16.39
C ARG A 127 5.31 -5.44 -16.04
N MET A 128 5.65 -6.41 -15.20
CA MET A 128 7.03 -6.76 -14.91
C MET A 128 7.55 -7.80 -15.90
N SER A 129 8.29 -7.34 -16.92
CA SER A 129 8.83 -8.23 -17.97
C SER A 129 9.76 -9.33 -17.45
N PHE A 130 10.42 -9.10 -16.31
CA PHE A 130 11.26 -10.12 -15.66
C PHE A 130 10.46 -11.37 -15.25
N LEU A 131 9.21 -11.19 -14.82
CA LEU A 131 8.31 -12.29 -14.49
C LEU A 131 7.74 -12.97 -15.76
N GLU A 132 7.84 -12.33 -16.93
CA GLU A 132 7.39 -12.88 -18.23
C GLU A 132 8.35 -13.92 -18.82
N ALA A 133 9.64 -13.91 -18.42
CA ALA A 133 10.64 -14.84 -18.95
C ALA A 133 10.30 -16.33 -18.73
N ALA A 134 9.27 -16.61 -17.93
CA ALA A 134 8.75 -17.94 -17.68
C ALA A 134 7.48 -18.30 -18.46
N ASN A 135 6.91 -17.43 -19.32
CA ASN A 135 5.63 -17.65 -20.02
C ASN A 135 5.55 -17.00 -21.44
N ARG A 136 5.13 -17.75 -22.47
CA ARG A 136 4.57 -17.26 -23.77
C ARG A 136 3.50 -18.25 -24.28
N PRO A 137 2.43 -17.88 -25.04
CA PRO A 137 1.69 -16.60 -25.20
C PRO A 137 0.12 -16.72 -25.20
N ARG A 138 -0.63 -15.60 -25.07
CA ARG A 138 -1.80 -15.12 -25.89
C ARG A 138 -2.67 -14.07 -25.15
N THR A 139 -2.85 -12.93 -25.83
CA THR A 139 -4.04 -12.04 -25.88
C THR A 139 -4.79 -11.72 -24.58
N VAL A 140 -4.09 -11.38 -23.50
CA VAL A 140 -4.72 -10.60 -22.44
C VAL A 140 -3.77 -9.50 -22.03
N ASP A 141 -4.00 -8.33 -22.61
CA ASP A 141 -3.22 -7.12 -22.37
C ASP A 141 -3.66 -6.49 -21.04
N TYR A 142 -3.29 -7.12 -19.92
CA TYR A 142 -3.47 -6.49 -18.62
C TYR A 142 -2.23 -5.64 -18.30
N PRO A 143 -2.38 -4.32 -18.11
CA PRO A 143 -1.25 -3.40 -18.00
C PRO A 143 -0.61 -3.39 -16.60
N PHE A 144 -1.02 -4.27 -15.67
CA PHE A 144 -0.65 -4.17 -14.25
C PHE A 144 0.29 -5.28 -13.79
N THR A 145 1.08 -4.97 -12.76
CA THR A 145 1.65 -5.98 -11.87
C THR A 145 1.02 -5.77 -10.50
N VAL A 146 0.57 -6.85 -9.87
CA VAL A 146 0.11 -6.80 -8.47
C VAL A 146 0.90 -7.80 -7.66
N VAL A 147 1.34 -7.37 -6.49
CA VAL A 147 2.05 -8.18 -5.50
C VAL A 147 1.25 -8.18 -4.22
N GLN A 148 0.98 -9.36 -3.69
CA GLN A 148 0.41 -9.55 -2.36
C GLN A 148 1.48 -10.20 -1.47
N LEU A 149 1.74 -9.61 -0.31
CA LEU A 149 2.63 -10.13 0.70
C LEU A 149 1.81 -10.48 1.93
N LYS A 150 2.08 -11.63 2.53
CA LYS A 150 1.59 -12.04 3.84
C LYS A 150 2.78 -12.14 4.77
N LEU A 151 2.74 -11.43 5.87
CA LEU A 151 3.83 -11.34 6.84
C LEU A 151 3.34 -11.75 8.22
N ASP A 152 4.17 -12.50 8.92
CA ASP A 152 4.03 -12.76 10.35
C ASP A 152 4.48 -11.57 11.20
N ASN A 153 4.36 -11.71 12.52
CA ASN A 153 4.77 -10.72 13.51
C ASN A 153 6.29 -10.44 13.51
N ASP A 154 7.10 -11.34 12.94
CA ASP A 154 8.55 -11.17 12.81
C ASP A 154 8.95 -10.46 11.49
N GLY A 155 7.97 -10.08 10.67
CA GLY A 155 8.19 -9.45 9.36
C GLY A 155 8.71 -10.42 8.30
N LYS A 156 8.49 -11.73 8.49
CA LYS A 156 8.81 -12.78 7.53
C LYS A 156 7.52 -13.30 6.91
N GLY A 157 7.61 -13.87 5.72
CA GLY A 157 6.49 -14.62 5.18
C GLY A 157 6.64 -14.97 3.72
N GLU A 158 5.52 -14.88 3.02
CA GLU A 158 5.37 -15.30 1.65
C GLU A 158 4.60 -14.26 0.85
N GLY A 159 4.69 -14.35 -0.47
CA GLY A 159 3.93 -13.47 -1.33
C GLY A 159 3.59 -14.13 -2.66
N LYS A 160 2.75 -13.45 -3.41
CA LYS A 160 2.35 -13.84 -4.75
C LYS A 160 2.41 -12.61 -5.63
N ALA A 161 3.11 -12.72 -6.75
CA ALA A 161 3.10 -11.72 -7.80
C ALA A 161 2.31 -12.26 -8.98
N SER A 162 1.36 -11.48 -9.50
CA SER A 162 0.60 -11.86 -10.68
C SER A 162 0.78 -10.84 -11.78
N LEU A 163 0.95 -11.37 -13.00
CA LEU A 163 1.01 -10.64 -14.25
C LEU A 163 -0.31 -10.68 -15.04
N LEU A 164 -1.30 -11.48 -14.60
CA LEU A 164 -2.42 -11.91 -15.46
C LEU A 164 -3.82 -11.70 -14.87
N THR A 165 -3.94 -11.02 -13.74
CA THR A 165 -5.18 -11.07 -12.96
C THR A 165 -6.02 -9.80 -13.08
N ARG A 166 -7.32 -10.03 -13.24
CA ARG A 166 -8.36 -9.04 -12.95
C ARG A 166 -8.23 -8.64 -11.47
N ILE A 167 -8.39 -7.36 -11.18
CA ILE A 167 -8.34 -6.81 -9.83
C ILE A 167 -9.77 -6.76 -9.31
N GLU A 168 -9.99 -7.26 -8.10
CA GLU A 168 -11.25 -7.20 -7.38
C GLU A 168 -11.17 -6.20 -6.23
N VAL A 169 -12.34 -5.74 -5.80
CA VAL A 169 -12.47 -4.91 -4.62
C VAL A 169 -12.77 -5.82 -3.43
N ASP A 170 -11.83 -5.88 -2.50
CA ASP A 170 -12.14 -6.33 -1.14
C ASP A 170 -12.88 -5.20 -0.44
N LYS A 171 -14.20 -5.36 -0.31
CA LYS A 171 -15.07 -4.37 0.30
C LYS A 171 -14.91 -4.29 1.82
N ASP A 172 -14.52 -5.40 2.45
CA ASP A 172 -14.38 -5.48 3.91
C ASP A 172 -13.14 -4.70 4.36
N HIS A 173 -12.09 -4.74 3.55
CA HIS A 173 -10.83 -4.04 3.83
C HIS A 173 -10.61 -2.78 2.97
N ASN A 174 -11.57 -2.42 2.12
CA ASN A 174 -11.50 -1.28 1.20
C ASN A 174 -10.20 -1.28 0.37
N ALA A 175 -9.91 -2.43 -0.24
CA ALA A 175 -8.64 -2.71 -0.88
C ALA A 175 -8.79 -3.24 -2.31
N LEU A 176 -7.80 -2.94 -3.14
CA LEU A 176 -7.63 -3.62 -4.42
C LEU A 176 -6.92 -4.93 -4.14
N VAL A 177 -7.56 -6.05 -4.44
CA VAL A 177 -7.00 -7.41 -4.28
C VAL A 177 -7.01 -8.13 -5.62
N LEU A 178 -6.25 -9.20 -5.76
CA LEU A 178 -6.32 -10.02 -6.96
C LEU A 178 -7.59 -10.86 -6.97
N GLU A 179 -8.33 -10.84 -8.07
CA GLU A 179 -9.34 -11.87 -8.33
C GLU A 179 -8.61 -13.21 -8.40
N ASN A 180 -9.12 -14.17 -7.63
CA ASN A 180 -8.88 -15.61 -7.73
C ASN A 180 -7.53 -16.03 -8.35
N PHE A 181 -6.61 -16.54 -7.53
CA PHE A 181 -5.27 -17.03 -7.91
C PHE A 181 -5.24 -18.16 -8.97
N ALA A 182 -6.38 -18.52 -9.55
CA ALA A 182 -6.54 -19.50 -10.62
C ALA A 182 -5.66 -19.23 -11.85
N SER A 183 -5.23 -17.98 -12.09
CA SER A 183 -4.23 -17.68 -13.12
C SER A 183 -2.82 -17.57 -12.55
N ARG A 184 -2.11 -18.72 -12.49
CA ARG A 184 -0.65 -18.90 -12.52
C ARG A 184 0.19 -17.76 -11.87
N PRO A 185 0.12 -17.55 -10.55
CA PRO A 185 0.97 -16.59 -9.86
C PRO A 185 2.44 -17.03 -9.86
N VAL A 186 3.35 -16.07 -9.75
CA VAL A 186 4.74 -16.30 -9.33
C VAL A 186 4.78 -16.26 -7.81
N ASP A 187 5.28 -17.32 -7.19
CA ASP A 187 5.43 -17.38 -5.74
C ASP A 187 6.66 -16.56 -5.30
N LEU A 188 6.48 -15.72 -4.30
CA LEU A 188 7.55 -14.98 -3.62
C LEU A 188 7.85 -15.69 -2.32
N MET A 189 8.92 -16.47 -2.31
CA MET A 189 9.33 -17.27 -1.16
C MET A 189 10.30 -16.52 -0.26
N GLY A 190 10.13 -16.71 1.05
CA GLY A 190 11.04 -16.15 2.05
C GLY A 190 11.06 -14.62 2.06
N VAL A 191 9.87 -14.00 1.93
CA VAL A 191 9.72 -12.55 2.04
C VAL A 191 10.27 -12.12 3.39
N ARG A 192 11.11 -11.08 3.38
CA ARG A 192 11.68 -10.49 4.60
C ARG A 192 11.58 -8.97 4.53
N SER A 193 11.05 -8.37 5.58
CA SER A 193 11.19 -6.93 5.81
C SER A 193 12.63 -6.59 6.19
N MET A 194 13.22 -5.62 5.50
CA MET A 194 14.58 -5.12 5.72
C MET A 194 14.61 -3.87 6.61
N GLY A 195 13.49 -3.53 7.25
CA GLY A 195 13.38 -2.53 8.31
C GLY A 195 13.23 -1.08 7.85
N GLY A 196 12.04 -0.51 8.07
CA GLY A 196 11.90 0.70 8.89
C GLY A 196 11.71 0.25 10.35
N THR A 197 12.24 0.99 11.32
CA THR A 197 12.41 0.61 12.75
C THR A 197 11.31 -0.31 13.31
N PRO A 198 11.63 -1.47 13.92
CA PRO A 198 10.66 -2.31 14.61
C PRO A 198 9.99 -1.51 15.73
N LYS A 199 8.67 -1.33 15.65
CA LYS A 199 7.89 -0.73 16.73
C LYS A 199 7.85 -1.70 17.90
N GLY A 200 8.70 -1.45 18.90
CA GLY A 200 8.57 -1.97 20.26
C GLY A 200 9.10 -3.38 20.49
N ARG A 201 10.40 -3.51 20.75
CA ARG A 201 10.87 -4.49 21.73
C ARG A 201 11.00 -3.76 23.06
N PRO A 202 10.30 -4.16 24.15
CA PRO A 202 10.74 -3.79 25.48
C PRO A 202 12.14 -4.40 25.66
N GLN A 203 13.12 -3.57 25.99
CA GLN A 203 14.43 -4.09 26.40
C GLN A 203 14.28 -4.81 27.75
N PRO A 204 14.98 -5.92 27.96
CA PRO A 204 14.96 -6.65 29.23
C PRO A 204 15.48 -5.80 30.40
#